data_AF-A0A9P0YRX7-F1
#
_entry.id   AF-A0A9P0YRX7-F1
#
_cell.length_a   1.000
_cell.length_b   1.000
_cell.length_c   1.000
_cell.angle_alpha   90.00
_cell.angle_beta   90.00
_cell.angle_gamma   90.00
#
_symmetry.space_group_name_H-M   'P 1'
#
loop_
_entity.id
_entity.type
_entity.pdbx_description
1 polymer ?
#
loop_
_entity_poly.entity_id
_entity_poly.type
_entity_poly.pdbx_seq_one_letter_code
_entity_poly.pdbx_strand_id
1 'polypeptide(L)'
;MFQFYNENDMFRVLEEGPWTFDQNLIVLCEQGKGDLPLMAPLNRADFWIQVHDAVGYFSMKNAVKIISNFVGNFIKVDEYNFSAKWNPFIRIIVSIDLSMPLKRKLFLQTGEFY
;
A
#
# COMPACT_ATOMS: atom_id res chain seq x y z
N MET A 1 5.22 -3.22 -23.17
CA MET A 1 4.07 -3.91 -22.56
C MET A 1 4.53 -5.29 -22.16
N PHE A 2 4.23 -5.71 -20.94
CA PHE A 2 4.51 -7.07 -20.47
C PHE A 2 3.27 -7.93 -20.74
N GLN A 3 3.48 -9.14 -21.22
CA GLN A 3 2.41 -10.09 -21.43
C GLN A 3 2.69 -11.32 -20.57
N PHE A 4 1.68 -11.72 -19.80
CA PHE A 4 1.73 -12.92 -18.99
C PHE A 4 0.94 -14.02 -19.69
N TYR A 5 1.47 -15.24 -19.69
CA TYR A 5 0.75 -16.42 -20.21
C TYR A 5 -0.30 -16.92 -19.22
N ASN A 6 -0.10 -16.64 -17.94
CA ASN A 6 -0.95 -17.06 -16.83
C ASN A 6 -1.35 -15.83 -16.02
N GLU A 7 -2.66 -15.69 -15.78
CA GLU A 7 -3.23 -14.58 -15.00
C GLU A 7 -2.71 -14.58 -13.55
N ASN A 8 -2.45 -15.76 -12.97
CA ASN A 8 -1.90 -15.85 -11.62
C ASN A 8 -0.49 -15.25 -11.52
N ASP A 9 0.33 -15.39 -12.57
CA ASP A 9 1.67 -14.79 -12.59
C ASP A 9 1.56 -13.26 -12.67
N MET A 10 0.59 -12.74 -13.44
CA MET A 10 0.29 -11.31 -13.48
C MET A 10 -0.16 -10.80 -12.11
N PHE A 11 -1.13 -11.46 -11.47
CA PHE A 11 -1.62 -11.07 -10.15
C PHE A 11 -0.49 -11.09 -9.13
N ARG A 12 0.35 -12.14 -9.15
CA ARG A 12 1.51 -12.21 -8.27
C ARG A 12 2.45 -11.01 -8.46
N VAL A 13 2.74 -10.62 -9.69
CA VAL A 13 3.55 -9.43 -9.97
C VAL A 13 2.85 -8.15 -9.48
N LEU A 14 1.54 -8.01 -9.67
CA LEU A 14 0.81 -6.83 -9.20
C LEU A 14 0.77 -6.75 -7.66
N GLU A 15 0.61 -7.87 -6.96
CA GLU A 15 0.47 -7.92 -5.50
C GLU A 15 1.78 -7.91 -4.71
N GLU A 16 2.87 -8.47 -5.25
CA GLU A 16 4.17 -8.57 -4.57
C GLU A 16 5.05 -7.32 -4.72
N GLY A 17 4.55 -6.26 -5.35
CA GLY A 17 5.23 -4.97 -5.47
C GLY A 17 5.47 -4.24 -4.14
N PRO A 18 6.13 -3.07 -4.17
CA PRO A 18 6.60 -2.35 -5.36
C PRO A 18 7.87 -2.96 -5.96
N TRP A 19 8.03 -2.82 -7.27
CA TRP A 19 9.21 -3.31 -7.99
C TRP A 19 10.21 -2.20 -8.26
N THR A 20 11.49 -2.55 -8.25
CA THR A 20 12.56 -1.63 -8.63
C THR A 20 13.46 -2.27 -9.68
N PHE A 21 13.95 -1.45 -10.60
CA PHE A 21 14.99 -1.81 -11.56
C PHE A 21 15.97 -0.66 -11.66
N ASP A 22 17.26 -0.97 -11.52
CA ASP A 22 18.33 0.03 -11.50
C ASP A 22 18.04 1.21 -10.55
N GLN A 23 17.60 0.89 -9.31
CA GLN A 23 17.23 1.87 -8.27
C GLN A 23 16.05 2.79 -8.62
N ASN A 24 15.34 2.54 -9.72
CA ASN A 24 14.15 3.27 -10.14
C ASN A 24 12.89 2.45 -9.88
N LEU A 25 11.82 3.11 -9.43
CA LEU A 25 10.50 2.49 -9.23
C LEU A 25 9.91 2.08 -10.58
N ILE A 26 9.45 0.84 -10.70
CA ILE A 26 8.62 0.42 -11.83
C ILE A 26 7.16 0.64 -11.44
N VAL A 27 6.49 1.51 -12.19
CA VAL A 27 5.05 1.75 -12.06
C VAL A 27 4.31 0.82 -13.03
N LEU A 28 3.43 -0.02 -12.48
CA LEU A 28 2.64 -0.99 -13.24
C LEU A 28 1.17 -0.59 -13.25
N CYS A 29 0.52 -0.77 -14.40
CA CYS A 29 -0.91 -0.58 -14.57
C CYS A 29 -1.43 -1.75 -15.40
N GLU A 30 -2.41 -2.48 -14.88
CA GLU A 30 -3.13 -3.51 -15.62
C GLU A 30 -3.86 -2.86 -16.81
N GLN A 31 -3.87 -3.54 -17.95
CA GLN A 31 -4.54 -3.08 -19.16
C GLN A 31 -5.74 -3.99 -19.44
N GLY A 32 -6.94 -3.42 -19.38
CA GLY A 32 -8.17 -4.08 -19.77
C GLY A 32 -8.30 -4.23 -21.28
N LYS A 33 -9.30 -5.01 -21.72
CA LYS A 33 -9.61 -5.16 -23.15
C LYS A 33 -10.08 -3.84 -23.74
N GLY A 34 -9.35 -3.32 -24.71
CA GLY A 34 -9.67 -2.07 -25.40
C GLY A 34 -9.01 -0.83 -24.78
N ASP A 35 -8.25 -0.99 -23.69
CA ASP A 35 -7.48 0.11 -23.13
C ASP A 35 -6.37 0.54 -24.10
N LEU A 36 -6.19 1.85 -24.22
CA LEU A 36 -5.08 2.43 -24.97
C LEU A 36 -3.86 2.52 -24.05
N PRO A 37 -2.76 1.81 -24.35
CA PRO A 37 -1.60 1.77 -23.45
C PRO A 37 -0.96 3.13 -23.20
N LEU A 38 -1.05 4.03 -24.17
CA LEU A 38 -0.56 5.41 -24.07
C LEU A 38 -1.38 6.28 -23.11
N MET A 39 -2.59 5.84 -22.73
CA MET A 39 -3.47 6.56 -21.81
C MET A 39 -3.49 5.94 -20.41
N ALA A 40 -2.67 4.92 -20.17
CA ALA A 40 -2.57 4.27 -18.86
C ALA A 40 -2.14 5.28 -17.78
N PRO A 41 -2.91 5.43 -16.68
CA PRO A 41 -2.56 6.35 -15.61
C PRO A 41 -1.43 5.77 -14.75
N LEU A 42 -0.18 6.12 -15.09
CA LEU A 42 1.04 5.70 -14.36
C LEU A 42 1.41 6.67 -13.23
N ASN A 43 0.41 7.17 -12.50
CA ASN A 43 0.61 8.12 -11.40
C ASN A 43 0.44 7.49 -10.02
N ARG A 44 0.20 6.19 -9.92
CA ARG A 44 0.04 5.50 -8.63
C ARG A 44 0.89 4.26 -8.57
N ALA A 45 1.38 3.96 -7.38
CA ALA A 45 2.03 2.69 -7.08
C ALA A 45 1.70 2.23 -5.67
N ASP A 46 1.67 0.91 -5.50
CA ASP A 46 1.30 0.28 -4.24
C ASP A 46 2.55 -0.01 -3.42
N PHE A 47 2.54 0.45 -2.17
CA PHE A 47 3.66 0.33 -1.25
C PHE A 47 3.24 -0.37 0.03
N TRP A 48 4.13 -1.24 0.50
CA TRP A 48 4.12 -1.66 1.88
C TRP A 48 4.64 -0.54 2.77
N ILE A 49 3.82 -0.13 3.73
CA ILE A 49 4.21 0.79 4.80
C ILE A 49 4.26 0.05 6.13
N GLN A 50 5.19 0.46 6.99
CA GLN A 50 5.29 0.02 8.37
C GLN A 50 4.83 1.14 9.27
N VAL A 51 3.85 0.84 10.13
CA VAL A 51 3.37 1.77 11.15
C VAL A 51 3.89 1.29 12.49
N HIS A 52 4.82 2.05 13.06
CA HIS A 52 5.44 1.79 14.36
C HIS A 52 4.66 2.48 15.49
N ASP A 53 4.95 2.09 16.73
CA ASP A 53 4.54 2.77 17.97
C ASP A 53 3.03 2.94 18.24
N ALA A 54 2.13 2.34 17.46
CA ALA A 54 0.68 2.43 17.74
C ALA A 54 0.14 1.28 18.61
N VAL A 55 0.96 0.82 19.57
CA VAL A 55 0.60 -0.19 20.57
C VAL A 55 -0.68 0.27 21.29
N GLY A 56 -1.77 -0.51 21.16
CA GLY A 56 -3.09 -0.23 21.75
C GLY A 56 -4.14 0.35 20.80
N TYR A 57 -3.75 1.05 19.73
CA TYR A 57 -4.68 1.68 18.77
C TYR A 57 -5.00 0.78 17.57
N PHE A 58 -4.09 -0.14 17.27
CA PHE A 58 -4.14 -0.97 16.08
C PHE A 58 -5.19 -2.07 16.08
N SER A 59 -5.75 -2.43 17.25
CA SER A 59 -6.91 -3.31 17.34
C SER A 59 -8.16 -2.68 16.70
N MET A 60 -8.17 -1.36 16.48
CA MET A 60 -9.25 -0.64 15.81
C MET A 60 -8.98 -0.51 14.31
N LYS A 61 -9.76 -1.23 13.50
CA LYS A 61 -9.78 -1.09 12.03
C LYS A 61 -9.86 0.37 11.55
N ASN A 62 -10.51 1.23 12.32
CA ASN A 62 -10.64 2.66 12.02
C ASN A 62 -9.31 3.43 12.11
N ALA A 63 -8.47 3.15 13.11
CA ALA A 63 -7.17 3.81 13.26
C ALA A 63 -6.23 3.44 12.09
N VAL A 64 -6.20 2.16 11.73
CA VAL A 64 -5.46 1.66 10.56
C VAL A 64 -5.90 2.39 9.29
N LYS A 65 -7.21 2.51 9.07
CA LYS A 65 -7.76 3.21 7.89
C LYS A 65 -7.41 4.69 7.84
N ILE A 66 -7.43 5.39 8.99
CA ILE A 66 -7.05 6.80 9.08
C ILE A 66 -5.56 6.97 8.72
N ILE A 67 -4.70 6.16 9.32
CA ILE A 67 -3.25 6.22 9.09
C ILE A 67 -2.92 5.88 7.64
N SER A 68 -3.52 4.81 7.10
CA SER A 68 -3.30 4.43 5.72
C SER A 68 -3.75 5.53 4.77
N ASN A 69 -4.96 6.08 4.96
CA ASN A 69 -5.52 7.15 4.14
C ASN A 69 -4.77 8.47 4.25
N PHE A 70 -4.05 8.69 5.36
CA PHE A 70 -3.10 9.78 5.44
C PHE A 70 -1.96 9.59 4.43
N VAL A 71 -1.38 8.40 4.31
CA VAL A 71 -0.27 8.13 3.39
C VAL A 71 -0.72 8.01 1.94
N GLY A 72 -1.77 7.23 1.68
CA GLY A 72 -2.29 6.90 0.35
C GLY A 72 -3.63 6.15 0.46
N ASN A 73 -4.18 5.62 -0.62
CA ASN A 73 -5.43 4.87 -0.51
C ASN A 73 -5.18 3.50 0.14
N PHE A 74 -5.91 3.17 1.21
CA PHE A 74 -5.85 1.85 1.83
C PHE A 74 -6.18 0.73 0.84
N ILE A 75 -5.36 -0.32 0.79
CA ILE A 75 -5.64 -1.55 0.01
C ILE A 75 -5.91 -2.73 0.96
N LYS A 76 -4.88 -3.19 1.68
CA LYS A 76 -5.00 -4.35 2.60
C LYS A 76 -4.02 -4.25 3.76
N VAL A 77 -4.35 -4.93 4.86
CA VAL A 77 -3.44 -5.16 5.99
C VAL A 77 -2.80 -6.52 5.80
N ASP A 78 -1.54 -6.68 6.16
CA ASP A 78 -0.89 -7.99 6.20
C ASP A 78 -1.63 -8.90 7.19
N GLU A 79 -2.13 -10.04 6.71
CA GLU A 79 -2.91 -11.02 7.49
C GLU A 79 -2.09 -11.62 8.63
N TYR A 80 -0.75 -11.67 8.48
CA TYR A 80 0.15 -12.17 9.50
C TYR A 80 0.44 -11.15 10.59
N ASN A 81 -0.02 -9.89 10.48
CA ASN A 81 0.28 -8.85 11.47
C ASN A 81 -0.24 -9.17 12.88
N PHE A 82 -1.31 -9.97 13.00
CA PHE A 82 -1.98 -10.23 14.27
C PHE A 82 -1.75 -11.65 14.80
N SER A 83 -0.95 -12.46 14.09
CA SER A 83 -0.71 -13.87 14.46
C SER A 83 0.41 -14.04 15.49
N ALA A 84 1.34 -13.08 15.59
CA ALA A 84 2.45 -13.12 16.54
C ALA A 84 2.11 -12.42 17.87
N LYS A 85 2.55 -13.00 19.00
CA LYS A 85 2.38 -12.44 20.36
C LYS A 85 2.97 -11.04 20.52
N TRP A 86 3.94 -10.66 19.68
CA TRP A 86 4.62 -9.39 19.66
C TRP A 86 4.88 -9.02 18.20
N ASN A 87 4.26 -7.94 17.73
CA ASN A 87 4.56 -7.38 16.42
C ASN A 87 5.00 -5.92 16.61
N PRO A 88 6.27 -5.57 16.30
CA PRO A 88 6.80 -4.22 16.55
C PRO A 88 6.20 -3.14 15.64
N PHE A 89 5.45 -3.53 14.61
CA PHE A 89 4.76 -2.64 13.69
C PHE A 89 3.59 -3.36 13.01
N ILE A 90 2.70 -2.60 12.39
CA ILE A 90 1.72 -3.12 11.44
C ILE A 90 2.18 -2.82 10.03
N ARG A 91 2.10 -3.84 9.16
CA ARG A 91 2.36 -3.71 7.73
C ARG A 91 1.05 -3.53 6.95
N ILE A 92 0.96 -2.47 6.16
CA ILE A 92 -0.24 -2.12 5.36
C ILE A 92 0.19 -1.88 3.91
N ILE A 93 -0.60 -2.32 2.95
CA ILE A 93 -0.47 -1.88 1.55
C ILE A 93 -1.32 -0.64 1.33
N VAL A 94 -0.69 0.40 0.81
CA VAL A 94 -1.37 1.64 0.38
C VAL A 94 -0.99 2.00 -1.04
N SER A 95 -1.96 2.49 -1.81
CA SER A 95 -1.73 3.05 -3.14
C SER A 95 -1.37 4.53 -3.02
N ILE A 96 -0.14 4.90 -3.34
CA ILE A 96 0.38 6.26 -3.23
C ILE A 96 0.26 6.96 -4.58
N ASP A 97 -0.19 8.21 -4.57
CA ASP A 97 -0.12 9.10 -5.73
C ASP A 97 1.30 9.67 -5.85
N LEU A 98 1.99 9.31 -6.93
CA LEU A 98 3.37 9.67 -7.23
C LEU A 98 3.52 11.12 -7.70
N SER A 99 2.42 11.81 -8.03
CA SER A 99 2.43 13.25 -8.34
C SER A 99 2.51 14.13 -7.09
N MET A 100 2.31 13.53 -5.91
CA MET A 100 2.31 14.21 -4.62
C MET A 100 3.58 13.89 -3.83
N PRO A 101 4.05 14.82 -2.97
CA PRO A 101 5.19 14.54 -2.10
C PRO A 101 4.86 13.43 -1.09
N LEU A 102 5.87 12.62 -0.76
CA LEU A 102 5.75 11.59 0.26
C LEU A 102 5.50 12.21 1.64
N LYS A 103 4.56 11.62 2.38
CA LYS A 103 4.22 12.03 3.74
C LYS A 103 5.01 11.21 4.75
N ARG A 104 5.70 11.89 5.68
CA ARG A 104 6.60 11.23 6.64
C ARG A 104 6.06 11.18 8.07
N LYS A 105 5.28 12.18 8.50
CA LYS A 105 4.86 12.31 9.90
C LYS A 105 3.37 12.62 9.98
N LEU A 106 2.70 11.96 10.91
CA LEU A 106 1.31 12.17 11.25
C LEU A 106 1.22 12.38 12.76
N PHE A 107 0.61 13.47 13.19
CA PHE A 107 0.23 13.66 14.59
C PHE A 107 -1.22 13.22 14.74
N LEU A 108 -1.45 12.20 15.56
CA LEU A 108 -2.80 11.74 15.90
C LEU A 108 -3.19 12.37 17.25
N GLN A 109 -4.22 13.21 17.25
CA GLN A 109 -4.88 13.59 18.49
C GLN A 109 -5.86 12.48 18.88
N THR A 110 -5.52 11.75 19.93
CA THR A 110 -6.40 10.77 20.55
C THR A 110 -7.29 11.50 21.55
N GLY A 111 -8.60 11.55 21.26
CA GLY A 111 -9.57 11.98 22.27
C GLY A 111 -9.52 11.03 23.45
N GLU A 112 -9.63 11.56 24.67
CA GLU A 112 -9.70 10.79 25.90
C GLU A 112 -10.95 9.89 25.83
N PHE A 113 -10.75 8.61 25.53
CA PHE A 113 -11.77 7.59 25.72
C PHE A 113 -11.79 7.27 27.22
N TYR A 114 -12.64 7.98 27.96
CA TYR A 114 -13.08 7.61 29.31
C TYR A 114 -14.06 6.43 29.26
#